data_AF-A0A7K3IT26-F1
#
_entry.id   AF-A0A7K3IT26-F1
#
_cell.length_a   1.000
_cell.length_b   1.000
_cell.length_c   1.000
_cell.angle_alpha   90.00
_cell.angle_beta   90.00
_cell.angle_gamma   90.00
#
_symmetry.space_group_name_H-M   'P 1'
#
loop_
_entity.id
_entity.type
_entity.pdbx_description
1 polymer ?
#
loop_
_entity_poly.entity_id
_entity_poly.type
_entity_poly.pdbx_seq_one_letter_code
_entity_poly.pdbx_strand_id
1 'polypeptide(L)'
;MKKRTLETCFSPAMYEPERHKGSLVVIIDILRATSAICSAFANGVKSIIPVESIGEARDYKNRGYLVAAERDGIILDFADFGNSPFNFTRDKIEGKTIVYSTTNGTGIIKLASSAAYIVIGSFLNITALTRWLLEKDQDVILFCAGWKNRFNLEDSVCAGAFAEKLMNSRQ
;
A
#
# COMPACT_ATOMS: atom_id res chain seq x y z
N MET A 1 -18.19 -19.59 -15.58
CA MET A 1 -17.25 -18.80 -14.75
C MET A 1 -18.05 -18.01 -13.73
N LYS A 2 -17.59 -17.94 -12.49
CA LYS A 2 -18.26 -17.13 -11.44
C LYS A 2 -18.15 -15.65 -11.81
N LYS A 3 -19.23 -14.88 -11.64
CA LYS A 3 -19.21 -13.43 -11.83
C LYS A 3 -18.37 -12.82 -10.70
N ARG A 4 -17.21 -12.27 -11.04
CA ARG A 4 -16.29 -11.59 -10.11
C ARG A 4 -16.80 -10.18 -9.82
N THR A 5 -16.81 -9.77 -8.55
CA THR A 5 -17.14 -8.41 -8.14
C THR A 5 -15.90 -7.51 -8.15
N LEU A 6 -16.14 -6.23 -8.41
CA LEU A 6 -15.17 -5.15 -8.28
C LEU A 6 -15.81 -4.10 -7.39
N GLU A 7 -15.18 -3.80 -6.27
CA GLU A 7 -15.67 -2.83 -5.29
C GLU A 7 -14.59 -1.79 -5.02
N THR A 8 -15.00 -0.55 -4.76
CA THR A 8 -14.08 0.52 -4.34
C THR A 8 -14.49 1.01 -2.96
N CYS A 9 -13.56 0.96 -2.01
CA CYS A 9 -13.71 1.49 -0.66
C CYS A 9 -12.89 2.79 -0.56
N PHE A 10 -13.56 3.94 -0.49
CA PHE A 10 -12.90 5.25 -0.53
C PHE A 10 -12.32 5.72 0.81
N SER A 11 -12.51 4.97 1.90
CA SER A 11 -11.99 5.32 3.22
C SER A 11 -11.97 4.09 4.13
N PRO A 12 -11.00 3.97 5.05
CA PRO A 12 -10.98 2.92 6.07
C PRO A 12 -12.26 2.83 6.90
N ALA A 13 -13.00 3.94 7.07
CA ALA A 13 -14.26 3.95 7.80
C ALA A 13 -15.39 3.15 7.11
N MET A 14 -15.24 2.82 5.82
CA MET A 14 -16.21 2.06 5.04
C MET A 14 -15.76 0.62 4.76
N TYR A 15 -14.60 0.22 5.28
CA TYR A 15 -14.05 -1.10 5.03
C TYR A 15 -14.58 -2.11 6.07
N GLU A 16 -15.07 -3.24 5.59
CA GLU A 16 -15.69 -4.29 6.41
C GLU A 16 -14.89 -5.59 6.28
N PRO A 17 -13.94 -5.90 7.19
CA PRO A 17 -13.00 -7.01 7.02
C PRO A 17 -13.64 -8.38 6.77
N GLU A 18 -14.78 -8.66 7.41
CA GLU A 18 -15.48 -9.94 7.24
C GLU A 18 -16.15 -10.08 5.87
N ARG A 19 -16.62 -8.97 5.28
CA ARG A 19 -17.24 -8.97 3.95
C ARG A 19 -16.21 -9.18 2.84
N HIS A 20 -14.97 -8.74 3.06
CA HIS A 20 -13.89 -8.81 2.08
C HIS A 20 -12.97 -10.02 2.30
N LYS A 21 -13.34 -10.96 3.17
CA LYS A 21 -12.57 -12.17 3.42
C LYS A 21 -12.41 -13.01 2.14
N GLY A 22 -11.19 -13.42 1.84
CA GLY A 22 -10.88 -14.22 0.64
C GLY A 22 -10.77 -13.43 -0.68
N SER A 23 -10.96 -12.10 -0.64
CA SER A 23 -10.80 -11.22 -1.81
C SER A 23 -9.34 -10.81 -2.05
N LEU A 24 -9.10 -10.16 -3.19
CA LEU A 24 -7.88 -9.43 -3.50
C LEU A 24 -8.05 -7.97 -3.12
N VAL A 25 -7.31 -7.52 -2.10
CA VAL A 25 -7.37 -6.13 -1.65
C VAL A 25 -6.17 -5.36 -2.19
N VAL A 26 -6.45 -4.35 -3.01
CA VAL A 26 -5.47 -3.40 -3.52
C VAL A 26 -5.45 -2.19 -2.61
N ILE A 27 -4.41 -2.03 -1.81
CA ILE A 27 -4.19 -0.86 -0.96
C ILE A 27 -3.74 0.31 -1.84
N ILE A 28 -4.35 1.48 -1.68
CA ILE A 28 -4.06 2.70 -2.44
C ILE A 28 -3.85 3.85 -1.46
N ASP A 29 -2.64 4.42 -1.42
CA ASP A 29 -2.24 5.61 -0.64
C ASP A 29 -1.21 6.36 -1.50
N ILE A 30 -1.70 7.15 -2.44
CA ILE A 30 -0.90 7.74 -3.51
C ILE A 30 0.06 8.79 -2.98
N LEU A 31 -0.38 9.58 -2.00
CA LEU A 31 0.38 10.62 -1.34
C LEU A 31 0.56 10.26 0.15
N ARG A 32 1.50 9.37 0.48
CA ARG A 32 2.62 8.89 -0.37
C ARG A 32 2.94 7.39 -0.24
N ALA A 33 2.25 6.65 0.61
CA ALA A 33 2.78 5.37 1.08
C ALA A 33 2.93 4.32 -0.03
N THR A 34 1.91 4.10 -0.86
CA THR A 34 2.00 3.07 -1.92
C THR A 34 2.94 3.48 -3.05
N SER A 35 3.00 4.77 -3.37
CA SER A 35 3.96 5.32 -4.33
C SER A 35 5.42 5.16 -3.86
N ALA A 36 5.67 5.40 -2.56
CA ALA A 36 6.97 5.21 -1.95
C ALA A 36 7.38 3.73 -1.93
N ILE A 37 6.47 2.83 -1.54
CA ILE A 37 6.70 1.38 -1.57
C ILE A 37 7.01 0.90 -3.00
N CYS A 38 6.22 1.31 -3.99
CA CYS A 38 6.47 0.95 -5.39
C CYS A 38 7.85 1.43 -5.86
N SER A 39 8.22 2.65 -5.49
CA SER A 39 9.54 3.22 -5.86
C SER A 39 10.69 2.47 -5.19
N ALA A 40 10.53 2.07 -3.92
CA ALA A 40 11.53 1.28 -3.22
C ALA A 40 11.76 -0.09 -3.88
N PHE A 41 10.69 -0.78 -4.30
CA PHE A 41 10.80 -2.04 -5.05
C PHE A 41 11.40 -1.84 -6.45
N ALA A 42 11.03 -0.77 -7.16
CA ALA A 42 11.66 -0.42 -8.44
C ALA A 42 13.19 -0.15 -8.29
N ASN A 43 13.60 0.33 -7.13
CA ASN A 43 15.01 0.59 -6.78
C ASN A 43 15.70 -0.59 -6.06
N GLY A 44 15.09 -1.77 -6.03
CA GLY A 44 15.76 -3.01 -5.62
C GLY A 44 15.73 -3.31 -4.12
N VAL A 45 14.82 -2.70 -3.35
CA VAL A 45 14.61 -3.13 -1.96
C VAL A 45 14.26 -4.62 -1.92
N LYS A 46 14.83 -5.35 -0.96
CA LYS A 46 14.56 -6.78 -0.79
C LYS A 46 13.18 -7.03 -0.20
N SER A 47 12.84 -6.28 0.85
CA SER A 47 11.54 -6.40 1.52
C SER A 47 11.21 -5.16 2.33
N ILE A 48 9.92 -4.97 2.59
CA ILE A 48 9.39 -3.93 3.47
C ILE A 48 8.58 -4.59 4.58
N ILE A 49 8.81 -4.17 5.82
CA ILE A 49 8.11 -4.65 7.01
C ILE A 49 7.25 -3.51 7.55
N PRO A 50 5.93 -3.52 7.34
CA PRO A 50 5.05 -2.50 7.91
C PRO A 50 4.89 -2.70 9.42
N VAL A 51 5.03 -1.63 10.20
CA VAL A 51 4.86 -1.63 11.67
C VAL A 51 3.96 -0.49 12.13
N GLU A 52 3.08 -0.80 13.08
CA GLU A 52 2.02 0.14 13.51
C GLU A 52 2.57 1.23 14.43
N SER A 53 3.40 0.84 15.41
CA SER A 53 3.86 1.73 16.46
C SER A 53 5.26 2.31 16.20
N ILE A 54 5.47 3.51 16.74
CA ILE A 54 6.80 4.16 16.75
C ILE A 54 7.78 3.34 17.60
N GLY A 55 7.31 2.77 18.71
CA GLY A 55 8.11 1.92 19.59
C GLY A 55 8.66 0.70 18.84
N GLU A 56 7.79 -0.02 18.12
CA GLU A 56 8.20 -1.17 17.33
C GLU A 56 9.21 -0.78 16.23
N ALA A 57 8.98 0.33 15.53
CA ALA A 57 9.95 0.83 14.55
C ALA A 57 11.32 1.14 15.18
N ARG A 58 11.33 1.72 16.39
CA ARG A 58 12.55 2.02 17.15
C ARG A 58 13.24 0.75 17.63
N ASP A 59 12.50 -0.27 18.03
CA ASP A 59 13.06 -1.57 18.40
C ASP A 59 13.75 -2.26 17.22
N TYR A 60 13.15 -2.22 16.04
CA TYR A 60 13.80 -2.68 14.81
C TYR A 60 15.06 -1.86 14.49
N LYS A 61 15.02 -0.54 14.67
CA LYS A 61 16.20 0.31 14.49
C LYS A 61 17.35 -0.13 15.40
N ASN A 62 17.06 -0.37 16.68
CA ASN A 62 18.03 -0.85 17.66
C ASN A 62 18.61 -2.23 17.31
N ARG A 63 17.88 -3.04 16.55
CA ARG A 63 18.34 -4.33 16.00
C ARG A 63 19.14 -4.19 14.70
N GLY A 64 19.39 -2.98 14.23
CA GLY A 64 20.22 -2.70 13.05
C GLY A 64 19.45 -2.63 11.72
N TYR A 65 18.11 -2.61 11.74
CA TYR A 65 17.32 -2.45 10.51
C TYR A 65 17.33 -0.99 10.04
N LEU A 66 17.17 -0.80 8.74
CA LEU A 66 16.84 0.50 8.18
C LEU A 66 15.38 0.81 8.42
N VAL A 67 15.08 2.05 8.81
CA VAL A 67 13.73 2.48 9.17
C VAL A 67 13.30 3.69 8.36
N ALA A 68 12.14 3.58 7.72
CA ALA A 68 11.38 4.69 7.19
C ALA A 68 10.22 4.99 8.15
N ALA A 69 10.30 6.11 8.89
CA ALA A 69 9.25 6.47 9.83
C ALA A 69 8.97 7.98 9.82
N GLU A 70 7.69 8.33 9.69
CA GLU A 70 7.21 9.71 9.79
C GLU A 70 5.91 9.80 10.60
N ARG A 71 5.65 10.97 11.18
CA ARG A 71 4.36 11.37 11.74
C ARG A 71 4.02 12.77 11.27
N ASP A 72 2.81 12.93 10.73
CA ASP A 72 2.34 14.18 10.13
C ASP A 72 3.33 14.82 9.12
N GLY A 73 4.02 13.96 8.36
CA GLY A 73 5.03 14.38 7.37
C GLY A 73 6.41 14.72 7.95
N ILE A 74 6.59 14.64 9.27
CA ILE A 74 7.85 14.89 9.96
C ILE A 74 8.58 13.55 10.17
N ILE A 75 9.83 13.49 9.73
CA ILE A 75 10.71 12.33 9.91
C ILE A 75 11.08 12.21 11.39
N LEU A 76 11.01 11.01 11.94
CA LEU A 76 11.39 10.77 13.33
C LEU A 76 12.92 10.78 13.48
N ASP A 77 13.41 11.19 14.66
CA ASP A 77 14.82 11.33 15.02
C ASP A 77 15.69 10.08 14.75
N PHE A 78 15.11 8.89 14.90
CA PHE A 78 15.80 7.62 14.69
C PHE A 78 15.64 7.04 13.28
N ALA A 79 14.82 7.66 12.42
CA ALA A 79 14.52 7.13 11.10
C ALA A 79 15.63 7.45 10.10
N ASP A 80 15.95 6.50 9.23
CA ASP A 80 16.89 6.68 8.12
C ASP A 80 16.24 7.38 6.93
N PHE A 81 14.93 7.21 6.77
CA PHE A 81 14.16 7.73 5.65
C PHE A 81 12.81 8.32 6.10
N GLY A 82 12.29 9.28 5.33
CA GLY A 82 10.88 9.66 5.35
C GLY A 82 10.05 8.89 4.31
N ASN A 83 8.75 9.21 4.23
CA ASN A 83 7.78 8.60 3.30
C ASN A 83 7.79 9.22 1.88
N SER A 84 8.88 9.88 1.49
CA SER A 84 9.01 10.42 0.13
C SER A 84 9.56 9.32 -0.79
N PRO A 85 8.96 9.07 -1.96
CA PRO A 85 9.53 8.17 -2.98
C PRO A 85 11.00 8.49 -3.31
N PHE A 86 11.38 9.76 -3.29
CA PHE A 86 12.74 10.21 -3.57
C PHE A 86 13.77 9.82 -2.51
N ASN A 87 13.34 9.40 -1.32
CA ASN A 87 14.26 8.95 -0.27
C ASN A 87 14.83 7.55 -0.54
N PHE A 88 14.13 6.74 -1.35
CA PHE A 88 14.44 5.33 -1.60
C PHE A 88 15.33 5.16 -2.83
N THR A 89 16.51 5.77 -2.85
CA THR A 89 17.46 5.65 -3.96
C THR A 89 18.18 4.30 -3.93
N ARG A 90 18.46 3.71 -5.11
CA ARG A 90 19.04 2.37 -5.25
C ARG A 90 20.28 2.16 -4.39
N ASP A 91 21.22 3.11 -4.41
CA ASP A 91 22.46 3.07 -3.63
C ASP A 91 22.24 2.90 -2.12
N LYS A 92 21.11 3.40 -1.60
CA LYS A 92 20.79 3.33 -0.18
C LYS A 92 20.08 2.04 0.20
N ILE A 93 19.30 1.45 -0.70
CA ILE A 93 18.28 0.43 -0.34
C ILE A 93 18.38 -0.90 -1.09
N GLU A 94 19.19 -1.00 -2.13
CA GLU A 94 19.31 -2.23 -2.93
C GLU A 94 19.71 -3.44 -2.07
N GLY A 95 18.94 -4.53 -2.16
CA GLY A 95 19.15 -5.75 -1.39
C GLY A 95 18.81 -5.66 0.10
N LYS A 96 18.37 -4.49 0.60
CA LYS A 96 18.11 -4.27 2.03
C LYS A 96 16.64 -4.47 2.40
N THR A 97 16.38 -4.71 3.68
CA THR A 97 15.04 -4.72 4.25
C THR A 97 14.78 -3.41 4.98
N ILE A 98 13.62 -2.80 4.72
CA ILE A 98 13.21 -1.53 5.33
C ILE A 98 12.00 -1.77 6.23
N VAL A 99 12.08 -1.29 7.47
CA VAL A 99 10.93 -1.22 8.37
C VAL A 99 10.20 0.09 8.14
N TYR A 100 8.88 0.04 8.02
CA TYR A 100 8.07 1.12 7.49
C TYR A 100 6.94 1.48 8.44
N SER A 101 6.95 2.70 8.97
CA SER A 101 5.93 3.19 9.91
C SER A 101 5.43 4.57 9.51
N THR A 102 4.28 4.63 8.85
CA THR A 102 3.64 5.89 8.44
C THR A 102 2.26 6.04 9.08
N THR A 103 1.71 7.25 9.06
CA THR A 103 0.42 7.57 9.70
C THR A 103 -0.74 6.71 9.18
N ASN A 104 -0.81 6.48 7.86
CA ASN A 104 -1.96 5.80 7.24
C ASN A 104 -1.62 4.40 6.71
N GLY A 105 -0.39 4.20 6.23
CA GLY A 105 -0.04 3.04 5.40
C GLY A 105 -0.06 1.70 6.14
N THR A 106 0.22 1.67 7.45
CA THR A 106 0.31 0.40 8.19
C THR A 106 -1.02 -0.05 8.79
N GLY A 107 -1.86 0.91 9.22
CA GLY A 107 -3.20 0.63 9.71
C GLY A 107 -4.11 0.00 8.65
N ILE A 108 -4.04 0.51 7.41
CA ILE A 108 -4.88 -0.02 6.33
C ILE A 108 -4.49 -1.46 5.94
N ILE A 109 -3.19 -1.78 5.93
CA ILE A 109 -2.69 -3.14 5.65
C ILE A 109 -3.21 -4.11 6.72
N LYS A 110 -3.16 -3.71 8.00
CA LYS A 110 -3.66 -4.53 9.10
C LYS A 110 -5.18 -4.73 9.01
N LEU A 111 -5.93 -3.69 8.65
CA LEU A 111 -7.38 -3.79 8.49
C LEU A 111 -7.77 -4.77 7.37
N ALA A 112 -6.96 -4.86 6.31
CA ALA A 112 -7.15 -5.79 5.21
C ALA A 112 -6.62 -7.23 5.48
N SER A 113 -6.15 -7.54 6.70
CA SER A 113 -5.50 -8.83 7.03
C SER A 113 -6.34 -10.09 6.79
N SER A 114 -7.67 -9.98 6.70
CA SER A 114 -8.58 -11.08 6.37
C SER A 114 -8.66 -11.40 4.86
N ALA A 115 -8.08 -10.55 4.00
CA ALA A 115 -8.04 -10.76 2.56
C ALA A 115 -7.22 -12.00 2.18
N ALA A 116 -7.52 -12.61 1.03
CA ALA A 116 -6.67 -13.69 0.52
C ALA A 116 -5.31 -13.15 0.08
N TYR A 117 -5.30 -11.97 -0.53
CA TYR A 117 -4.07 -11.25 -0.85
C TYR A 117 -4.25 -9.77 -0.58
N ILE A 118 -3.19 -9.16 -0.06
CA ILE A 118 -3.05 -7.71 0.07
C ILE A 118 -1.93 -7.31 -0.88
N VAL A 119 -2.24 -6.41 -1.80
CA VAL A 119 -1.30 -5.92 -2.82
C VAL A 119 -1.24 -4.40 -2.78
N ILE A 120 -0.10 -3.84 -3.15
CA ILE A 120 0.15 -2.40 -3.12
C ILE A 120 -0.13 -1.81 -4.50
N GLY A 121 -1.08 -0.88 -4.58
CA GLY A 121 -1.49 -0.21 -5.81
C GLY A 121 -1.07 1.25 -5.86
N SER A 122 -0.51 1.67 -7.00
CA SER A 122 -0.18 3.05 -7.34
C SER A 122 -0.29 3.24 -8.85
N PHE A 123 -0.32 4.49 -9.32
CA PHE A 123 -0.13 4.79 -10.74
C PHE A 123 1.19 4.21 -11.28
N LEU A 124 2.22 4.12 -10.43
CA LEU A 124 3.56 3.62 -10.81
C LEU A 124 3.57 2.15 -11.25
N ASN A 125 2.64 1.33 -10.76
CA ASN A 125 2.58 -0.10 -11.06
C ASN A 125 1.24 -0.55 -11.66
N ILE A 126 0.37 0.40 -12.05
CA ILE A 126 -1.02 0.13 -12.46
C ILE A 126 -1.13 -0.94 -13.55
N THR A 127 -0.27 -0.88 -14.59
CA THR A 127 -0.29 -1.83 -15.70
C THR A 127 0.11 -3.24 -15.23
N ALA A 128 1.19 -3.35 -14.47
CA ALA A 128 1.69 -4.63 -13.98
C ALA A 128 0.71 -5.28 -13.01
N LEU A 129 0.17 -4.49 -12.07
CA LEU A 129 -0.77 -4.98 -11.07
C LEU A 129 -2.10 -5.38 -11.70
N THR A 130 -2.65 -4.58 -12.63
CA THR A 130 -3.89 -4.92 -13.35
C THR A 130 -3.76 -6.26 -14.07
N ARG A 131 -2.65 -6.51 -14.77
CA ARG A 131 -2.39 -7.78 -15.44
C ARG A 131 -2.43 -8.95 -14.45
N TRP A 132 -1.72 -8.82 -13.34
CA TRP A 132 -1.70 -9.85 -12.31
C TRP A 132 -3.08 -10.10 -11.70
N LEU A 133 -3.86 -9.04 -11.45
CA LEU A 133 -5.23 -9.16 -10.92
C LEU A 133 -6.17 -9.89 -11.88
N LEU A 134 -6.03 -9.68 -13.20
CA LEU A 134 -6.87 -10.34 -14.20
C LEU A 134 -6.64 -11.85 -14.29
N GLU A 135 -5.42 -12.30 -14.00
CA GLU A 135 -5.02 -13.71 -13.94
C GLU A 135 -5.59 -14.45 -12.72
N LYS A 136 -6.19 -13.74 -11.76
CA LYS A 136 -6.80 -14.32 -10.56
C LYS A 136 -8.32 -14.50 -10.70
N ASP A 137 -8.82 -15.60 -10.16
CA ASP A 137 -10.26 -15.89 -10.09
C ASP A 137 -10.85 -15.49 -8.73
N GLN A 138 -10.69 -14.22 -8.36
CA GLN A 138 -11.11 -13.66 -7.07
C GLN A 138 -11.77 -12.31 -7.26
N ASP A 139 -12.61 -11.93 -6.29
CA ASP A 139 -13.18 -10.60 -6.19
C ASP A 139 -12.09 -9.57 -5.86
N VAL A 140 -12.19 -8.36 -6.40
CA VAL A 140 -11.18 -7.30 -6.24
C VAL A 140 -11.77 -6.12 -5.49
N ILE A 141 -11.09 -5.70 -4.43
CA ILE A 141 -11.43 -4.53 -3.63
C ILE A 141 -10.32 -3.50 -3.81
N LEU A 142 -10.68 -2.34 -4.35
CA LEU A 142 -9.80 -1.18 -4.43
C LEU A 142 -9.96 -0.39 -3.14
N PHE A 143 -8.97 -0.44 -2.25
CA PHE A 143 -9.07 0.08 -0.90
C PHE A 143 -8.19 1.32 -0.71
N CYS A 144 -8.82 2.50 -0.74
CA CYS A 144 -8.18 3.79 -0.53
C CYS A 144 -7.91 4.03 0.96
N ALA A 145 -6.69 4.45 1.29
CA ALA A 145 -6.28 4.82 2.63
C ALA A 145 -6.96 6.10 3.12
N GLY A 146 -7.27 7.01 2.20
CA GLY A 146 -7.89 8.27 2.56
C GLY A 146 -6.97 9.12 3.45
N TRP A 147 -7.54 10.17 4.04
CA TRP A 147 -6.86 11.00 5.02
C TRP A 147 -7.75 11.22 6.23
N LYS A 148 -7.29 10.83 7.43
CA LYS A 148 -8.06 10.94 8.68
C LYS A 148 -9.47 10.35 8.57
N ASN A 149 -9.57 9.13 8.00
CA ASN A 149 -10.82 8.41 7.73
C ASN A 149 -11.78 9.13 6.76
N ARG A 150 -11.28 10.04 5.93
CA ARG A 150 -12.05 10.72 4.89
C ARG A 150 -11.55 10.35 3.51
N PHE A 151 -12.46 10.45 2.56
CA PHE A 151 -12.15 10.46 1.14
C PHE A 151 -11.02 11.45 0.82
N ASN A 152 -10.13 11.05 -0.08
CA ASN A 152 -9.15 11.90 -0.75
C ASN A 152 -9.23 11.69 -2.26
N LEU A 153 -8.84 12.71 -3.02
CA LEU A 153 -9.06 12.74 -4.46
C LEU A 153 -8.09 11.81 -5.19
N GLU A 154 -6.83 11.85 -4.82
CA GLU A 154 -5.72 11.14 -5.46
C GLU A 154 -5.89 9.61 -5.40
N ASP A 155 -6.26 9.04 -4.25
CA ASP A 155 -6.49 7.61 -4.13
C ASP A 155 -7.72 7.21 -4.95
N SER A 156 -8.76 8.04 -4.91
CA SER A 156 -10.02 7.79 -5.62
C SER A 156 -9.86 7.84 -7.14
N VAL A 157 -9.06 8.78 -7.65
CA VAL A 157 -8.71 8.85 -9.08
C VAL A 157 -7.87 7.62 -9.47
N CYS A 158 -6.94 7.18 -8.61
CA CYS A 158 -6.17 5.97 -8.88
C CYS A 158 -7.06 4.71 -8.88
N ALA A 159 -7.96 4.59 -7.91
CA ALA A 159 -8.94 3.52 -7.86
C ALA A 159 -9.84 3.52 -9.11
N GLY A 160 -10.30 4.69 -9.56
CA GLY A 160 -11.03 4.85 -10.82
C GLY A 160 -10.24 4.33 -12.03
N ALA A 161 -8.95 4.66 -12.12
CA ALA A 161 -8.08 4.18 -13.19
C ALA A 161 -7.87 2.65 -13.15
N PHE A 162 -7.72 2.06 -11.97
CA PHE A 162 -7.69 0.60 -11.81
C PHE A 162 -9.02 -0.03 -12.25
N ALA A 163 -10.13 0.53 -11.79
CA ALA A 163 -11.46 0.03 -12.11
C ALA A 163 -11.74 0.06 -13.61
N GLU A 164 -11.46 1.19 -14.28
CA GLU A 164 -11.60 1.33 -15.73
C GLU A 164 -10.80 0.25 -16.47
N LYS A 165 -9.52 0.06 -16.13
CA LYS A 165 -8.68 -0.96 -16.76
C LYS A 165 -9.20 -2.38 -16.53
N LEU A 166 -9.63 -2.71 -15.31
CA LEU A 166 -10.17 -4.02 -14.97
C LEU A 166 -11.50 -4.32 -15.67
N MET A 167 -12.35 -3.31 -15.85
CA MET A 167 -13.63 -3.44 -16.56
C MET A 167 -13.44 -3.56 -18.07
N ASN A 168 -12.55 -2.75 -18.66
CA ASN A 168 -12.29 -2.75 -20.11
C ASN A 168 -11.54 -4.00 -20.58
N SER A 169 -10.75 -4.64 -19.72
CA SER A 169 -10.02 -5.87 -20.07
C SER A 169 -10.88 -7.14 -20.07
N ARG A 170 -12.18 -7.02 -19.75
CA ARG A 170 -13.14 -8.14 -19.71
C ARG A 170 -14.14 -8.12 -20.87
N GLN A 171 -13.92 -7.26 -21.87
CA GLN A 171 -14.66 -7.28 -23.15
C GLN A 171 -14.03 -8.28 -24.12
#